data_AF-A0A345NK65-F1
#
_entry.id   AF-A0A345NK65-F1
#
_cell.length_a   1.000
_cell.length_b   1.000
_cell.length_c   1.000
_cell.angle_alpha   90.00
_cell.angle_beta   90.00
_cell.angle_gamma   90.00
#
_symmetry.space_group_name_H-M   'P 1'
#
loop_
_entity.id
_entity.type
_entity.pdbx_description
1 polymer ?
#
loop_
_entity_poly.entity_id
_entity_poly.type
_entity_poly.pdbx_seq_one_letter_code
_entity_poly.pdbx_strand_id
1 'polypeptide(L)'
;MTVIDAAPAGAIAATRDVAAFARTAALLRQILLDDLRCRRRWLRHARRTGMQQPNQAGVSWVLALELWDRGEMPESRRTLPRSLKDRTSRALSGRLISASTLTLFVDAFDLCEEQEQQLYATWEAESAQAGAWPVHGSGVHRSRPPTGEQSLGLTDRGR
;
A
#
# COMPACT_ATOMS: atom_id res chain seq x y z
N MET A 1 -15.36 -3.43 -49.13
CA MET A 1 -15.06 -2.00 -48.95
C MET A 1 -15.56 -1.64 -47.55
N THR A 2 -14.61 -1.36 -46.63
CA THR A 2 -14.76 -0.76 -45.28
C THR A 2 -15.51 -1.61 -44.23
N VAL A 3 -14.85 -2.59 -43.57
CA VAL A 3 -14.26 -2.49 -42.21
C VAL A 3 -14.71 -1.29 -41.35
N ILE A 4 -15.52 -1.55 -40.31
CA ILE A 4 -15.50 -0.77 -39.08
C ILE A 4 -15.26 -1.75 -37.93
N ASP A 5 -14.11 -1.56 -37.33
CA ASP A 5 -13.52 -2.25 -36.20
C ASP A 5 -14.44 -2.14 -34.97
N ALA A 6 -14.92 -3.26 -34.46
CA ALA A 6 -15.57 -3.35 -33.18
C ALA A 6 -14.48 -3.31 -32.09
N ALA A 7 -14.12 -2.10 -31.68
CA ALA A 7 -13.22 -1.87 -30.55
C ALA A 7 -13.73 -2.63 -29.30
N PRO A 8 -12.88 -3.41 -28.61
CA PRO A 8 -13.31 -4.13 -27.42
C PRO A 8 -13.55 -3.16 -26.25
N ALA A 9 -14.82 -2.96 -25.91
CA ALA A 9 -15.30 -2.28 -24.71
C ALA A 9 -15.07 -3.10 -23.43
N GLY A 10 -13.82 -3.54 -23.19
CA GLY A 10 -13.48 -4.40 -22.05
C GLY A 10 -12.16 -4.11 -21.33
N ALA A 11 -11.41 -3.07 -21.72
CA ALA A 11 -10.04 -2.85 -21.25
C ALA A 11 -9.86 -1.84 -20.10
N ILE A 12 -10.94 -1.35 -19.46
CA ILE A 12 -10.85 -0.27 -18.45
C ILE A 12 -11.48 -0.62 -17.10
N ALA A 13 -11.16 -1.76 -16.49
CA ALA A 13 -11.44 -1.98 -15.06
C ALA A 13 -10.62 -3.11 -14.40
N ALA A 14 -9.43 -3.38 -14.88
CA ALA A 14 -8.41 -4.05 -14.08
C ALA A 14 -7.18 -3.16 -14.12
N THR A 15 -7.26 -2.01 -13.44
CA THR A 15 -6.04 -1.39 -12.92
C THR A 15 -5.31 -2.50 -12.20
N ARG A 16 -4.22 -3.01 -12.81
CA ARG A 16 -3.26 -3.83 -12.10
C ARG A 16 -3.06 -3.10 -10.79
N ASP A 17 -3.26 -3.80 -9.69
CA ASP A 17 -2.90 -3.33 -8.36
C ASP A 17 -1.37 -3.21 -8.39
N VAL A 18 -0.86 -2.15 -9.00
CA VAL A 18 0.56 -1.95 -9.23
C VAL A 18 1.13 -1.74 -7.85
N ALA A 19 2.00 -2.65 -7.44
CA ALA A 19 2.69 -2.55 -6.17
C ALA A 19 3.43 -1.21 -6.12
N ALA A 20 2.87 -0.23 -5.40
CA ALA A 20 3.44 1.10 -5.25
C ALA A 20 4.85 1.05 -4.63
N PHE A 21 5.13 -0.02 -3.87
CA PHE A 21 6.37 -0.27 -3.16
C PHE A 21 7.04 -1.58 -3.61
N ALA A 22 7.08 -1.83 -4.92
CA ALA A 22 7.56 -3.09 -5.48
C ALA A 22 9.02 -3.39 -5.11
N ARG A 23 9.92 -2.40 -5.14
CA ARG A 23 11.34 -2.58 -4.80
C ARG A 23 11.53 -2.79 -3.32
N THR A 24 10.84 -2.00 -2.49
CA THR A 24 10.87 -2.16 -1.02
C THR A 24 10.38 -3.55 -0.62
N ALA A 25 9.28 -4.02 -1.21
CA ALA A 25 8.74 -5.35 -0.92
C ALA A 25 9.63 -6.49 -1.43
N ALA A 26 10.32 -6.31 -2.56
CA ALA A 26 11.30 -7.28 -3.05
C ALA A 26 12.50 -7.38 -2.09
N LEU A 27 13.05 -6.24 -1.67
CA LEU A 27 14.15 -6.20 -0.71
C LEU A 27 13.76 -6.82 0.64
N LEU A 28 12.58 -6.47 1.17
CA LEU A 28 12.07 -7.06 2.41
C LEU A 28 11.93 -8.59 2.29
N ARG A 29 11.36 -9.09 1.18
CA ARG A 29 11.25 -10.54 0.95
C ARG A 29 12.62 -11.20 0.86
N GLN A 30 13.59 -10.57 0.19
CA GLN A 30 14.94 -11.08 0.04
C GLN A 30 15.61 -11.22 1.41
N ILE A 31 15.58 -10.16 2.25
CA ILE A 31 16.12 -10.19 3.61
C ILE A 31 15.50 -11.35 4.42
N LEU A 32 14.18 -11.49 4.38
CA LEU A 32 13.46 -12.54 5.12
C LEU A 32 13.76 -13.98 4.63
N LEU A 33 14.27 -14.14 3.41
CA LEU A 33 14.60 -15.44 2.81
C LEU A 33 16.09 -15.79 2.93
N ASP A 34 16.96 -14.81 2.69
CA ASP A 34 18.41 -15.02 2.57
C ASP A 34 19.10 -14.98 3.93
N ASP A 35 18.62 -14.14 4.86
CA ASP A 35 19.12 -14.14 6.23
C ASP A 35 18.54 -15.34 7.00
N LEU A 36 19.42 -16.29 7.36
CA LEU A 36 19.04 -17.50 8.07
C LEU A 36 18.42 -17.21 9.45
N ARG A 37 18.79 -16.10 10.11
CA ARG A 37 18.21 -15.68 11.39
C ARG A 37 16.74 -15.31 11.19
N CYS A 38 16.48 -14.44 10.22
CA CYS A 38 15.13 -14.03 9.83
C CYS A 38 14.30 -15.25 9.41
N ARG A 39 14.87 -16.09 8.54
CA ARG A 39 14.23 -17.29 8.03
C ARG A 39 13.82 -18.25 9.13
N ARG A 40 14.72 -18.52 10.08
CA ARG A 40 14.45 -19.40 11.22
C ARG A 40 13.34 -18.86 12.12
N ARG A 41 13.26 -17.54 12.34
CA ARG A 41 12.22 -16.93 13.18
C ARG A 41 10.81 -17.25 12.62
N TRP A 42 10.53 -16.91 11.36
CA TRP A 42 9.19 -17.13 10.81
C TRP A 42 8.90 -18.59 10.48
N LEU A 43 9.91 -19.41 10.17
CA LEU A 43 9.74 -20.85 9.90
C LEU A 43 9.15 -21.60 11.09
N ARG A 44 9.54 -21.24 12.32
CA ARG A 44 9.02 -21.86 13.57
C ARG A 44 7.50 -21.78 13.71
N HIS A 45 6.88 -20.81 13.04
CA HIS A 45 5.44 -20.54 13.12
C HIS A 45 4.71 -20.87 11.80
N ALA A 46 5.43 -21.32 10.77
CA ALA A 46 4.87 -21.67 9.48
C ALA A 46 4.34 -23.11 9.49
N ARG A 47 3.05 -23.30 9.12
CA ARG A 47 2.47 -24.65 8.94
C ARG A 47 2.73 -25.27 7.56
N ARG A 48 3.01 -24.44 6.55
CA ARG A 48 3.33 -24.86 5.17
C ARG A 48 4.48 -24.02 4.66
N THR A 49 5.52 -24.65 4.15
CA THR A 49 6.73 -23.94 3.71
C THR A 49 6.87 -24.02 2.20
N GLY A 50 6.91 -22.86 1.54
CA GLY A 50 7.39 -22.72 0.17
C GLY A 50 8.82 -22.19 0.18
N MET A 51 9.61 -22.51 -0.85
CA MET A 51 11.02 -22.09 -0.93
C MET A 51 11.21 -20.66 -1.47
N GLN A 52 10.21 -20.12 -2.17
CA GLN A 52 10.37 -18.90 -2.98
C GLN A 52 9.76 -17.63 -2.34
N GLN A 53 8.94 -17.78 -1.29
CA GLN A 53 8.30 -16.64 -0.64
C GLN A 53 8.21 -16.86 0.89
N PRO A 54 8.38 -15.80 1.70
CA PRO A 54 8.17 -15.91 3.14
C PRO A 54 6.75 -16.37 3.46
N ASN A 55 6.60 -17.28 4.43
CA ASN A 55 5.28 -17.69 4.85
C ASN A 55 4.59 -16.56 5.62
N GLN A 56 3.57 -15.93 5.01
CA GLN A 56 2.86 -14.79 5.59
C GLN A 56 2.27 -15.08 6.98
N ALA A 57 1.81 -16.30 7.26
CA ALA A 57 1.26 -16.65 8.57
C ALA A 57 2.38 -16.72 9.64
N GLY A 58 3.53 -17.30 9.29
CA GLY A 58 4.70 -17.33 10.15
C GLY A 58 5.25 -15.94 10.42
N VAL A 59 5.38 -15.11 9.37
CA VAL A 59 5.80 -13.71 9.49
C VAL A 59 4.84 -12.93 10.39
N SER A 60 3.53 -13.03 10.17
CA SER A 60 2.53 -12.34 10.99
C SER A 60 2.55 -12.77 12.46
N TRP A 61 2.98 -14.01 12.72
CA TRP A 61 3.19 -14.48 14.09
C TRP A 61 4.39 -13.81 14.75
N VAL A 62 5.52 -13.70 14.03
CA VAL A 62 6.71 -13.00 14.54
C VAL A 62 6.40 -11.54 14.86
N LEU A 63 5.66 -10.85 13.97
CA LEU A 63 5.22 -9.48 14.24
C LEU A 63 4.31 -9.36 15.47
N ALA A 64 3.45 -10.37 15.70
CA ALA A 64 2.58 -10.38 16.88
C ALA A 64 3.39 -10.59 18.18
N LEU A 65 4.41 -11.46 18.15
CA LEU A 65 5.31 -11.66 19.28
C LEU A 65 6.01 -10.35 19.66
N GLU A 66 6.50 -9.61 18.69
CA GLU A 66 7.16 -8.31 18.94
C GLU A 66 6.20 -7.29 19.58
N LEU A 67 4.98 -7.17 19.06
CA LEU A 67 3.98 -6.26 19.63
C LEU A 67 3.55 -6.63 21.05
N TRP A 68 3.60 -7.92 21.39
CA TRP A 68 3.36 -8.38 22.75
C TRP A 68 4.54 -8.08 23.67
N ASP A 69 5.76 -8.36 23.22
CA ASP A 69 6.99 -8.15 24.01
C ASP A 69 7.17 -6.67 24.38
N ARG A 70 6.82 -5.76 23.48
CA ARG A 70 6.82 -4.30 23.72
C ARG A 70 5.68 -3.81 24.62
N GLY A 71 4.68 -4.64 24.89
CA GLY A 71 3.46 -4.24 25.57
C GLY A 71 2.54 -3.32 24.75
N GLU A 72 2.81 -3.13 23.45
CA GLU A 72 1.93 -2.35 22.56
C GLU A 72 0.56 -3.02 22.40
N MET A 73 0.53 -4.36 22.47
CA MET A 73 -0.70 -5.15 22.47
C MET A 73 -0.68 -6.14 23.63
N PRO A 74 -1.83 -6.43 24.26
CA PRO A 74 -1.89 -7.42 25.32
C PRO A 74 -1.75 -8.85 24.76
N GLU A 75 -0.97 -9.69 25.45
CA GLU A 75 -0.82 -11.12 25.12
C GLU A 75 -2.14 -11.89 25.12
N SER A 76 -3.15 -11.42 25.87
CA SER A 76 -4.50 -11.98 25.87
C SER A 76 -5.18 -11.92 24.49
N ARG A 77 -4.71 -11.02 23.60
CA ARG A 77 -5.22 -10.86 22.23
C ARG A 77 -4.67 -11.93 21.29
N ARG A 78 -5.07 -13.18 21.51
CA ARG A 78 -4.64 -14.36 20.71
C ARG A 78 -4.98 -14.28 19.22
N THR A 79 -5.89 -13.39 18.80
CA THR A 79 -6.25 -13.17 17.39
C THR A 79 -5.31 -12.24 16.63
N LEU A 80 -4.33 -11.61 17.32
CA LEU A 80 -3.42 -10.63 16.75
C LEU A 80 -2.66 -11.16 15.51
N PRO A 81 -2.05 -12.38 15.50
CA PRO A 81 -1.37 -12.90 14.31
C PRO A 81 -2.28 -12.96 13.07
N ARG A 82 -3.56 -13.32 13.25
CA ARG A 82 -4.52 -13.38 12.15
C ARG A 82 -4.87 -11.98 11.64
N SER A 83 -5.00 -11.01 12.53
CA SER A 83 -5.29 -9.62 12.16
C SER A 83 -4.13 -8.95 11.41
N LEU A 84 -2.88 -9.33 11.72
CA LEU A 84 -1.70 -8.82 11.03
C LEU A 84 -1.51 -9.43 9.65
N LYS A 85 -2.18 -10.54 9.33
CA LYS A 85 -2.01 -11.24 8.04
C LYS A 85 -2.28 -10.34 6.83
N ASP A 86 -3.33 -9.51 6.87
CA ASP A 86 -3.63 -8.60 5.75
C ASP A 86 -2.53 -7.54 5.60
N ARG A 87 -2.08 -6.95 6.71
CA ARG A 87 -0.96 -5.99 6.74
C ARG A 87 0.32 -6.63 6.18
N THR A 88 0.68 -7.82 6.65
CA THR A 88 1.84 -8.59 6.17
C THR A 88 1.73 -8.88 4.68
N SER A 89 0.54 -9.28 4.20
CA SER A 89 0.31 -9.57 2.78
C SER A 89 0.50 -8.32 1.91
N ARG A 90 -0.04 -7.18 2.33
CA ARG A 90 0.12 -5.89 1.61
C ARG A 90 1.56 -5.42 1.60
N ALA A 91 2.28 -5.59 2.71
CA ALA A 91 3.68 -5.20 2.80
C ALA A 91 4.56 -6.06 1.90
N LEU A 92 4.44 -7.39 1.99
CA LEU A 92 5.25 -8.32 1.18
C LEU A 92 4.90 -8.32 -0.31
N SER A 93 3.70 -7.86 -0.68
CA SER A 93 3.32 -7.63 -2.08
C SER A 93 3.69 -6.24 -2.58
N GLY A 94 4.10 -5.31 -1.71
CA GLY A 94 4.40 -3.93 -2.07
C GLY A 94 3.18 -3.09 -2.40
N ARG A 95 1.98 -3.56 -2.07
CA ARG A 95 0.74 -2.82 -2.29
C ARG A 95 0.61 -1.62 -1.36
N LEU A 96 1.01 -1.79 -0.10
CA LEU A 96 0.99 -0.75 0.91
C LEU A 96 2.05 -1.04 1.96
N ILE A 97 2.94 -0.07 2.17
CA ILE A 97 3.98 -0.10 3.19
C ILE A 97 4.01 1.28 3.85
N SER A 98 3.75 1.35 5.16
CA SER A 98 3.96 2.56 5.94
C SER A 98 5.32 2.51 6.65
N ALA A 99 5.86 3.66 7.05
CA ALA A 99 7.04 3.74 7.92
C ALA A 99 6.87 2.85 9.16
N SER A 100 5.75 2.97 9.88
CA SER A 100 5.45 2.13 11.05
C SER A 100 5.40 0.63 10.75
N THR A 101 5.04 0.25 9.53
CA THR A 101 5.08 -1.16 9.12
C THR A 101 6.53 -1.59 8.93
N LEU A 102 7.39 -0.77 8.31
CA LEU A 102 8.82 -1.06 8.19
C LEU A 102 9.49 -1.17 9.55
N THR A 103 9.23 -0.22 10.45
CA THR A 103 9.74 -0.25 11.84
C THR A 103 9.40 -1.58 12.49
N LEU A 104 8.13 -1.99 12.43
CA LEU A 104 7.69 -3.27 12.97
C LEU A 104 8.41 -4.49 12.35
N PHE A 105 8.78 -4.45 11.06
CA PHE A 105 9.57 -5.52 10.45
C PHE A 105 11.04 -5.50 10.91
N VAL A 106 11.66 -4.32 10.95
CA VAL A 106 13.05 -4.12 11.42
C VAL A 106 13.20 -4.69 12.82
N ASP A 107 12.30 -4.26 13.68
CA ASP A 107 12.20 -4.65 15.08
C ASP A 107 11.99 -6.15 15.27
N ALA A 108 10.89 -6.68 14.71
CA ALA A 108 10.50 -8.07 14.93
C ALA A 108 11.51 -9.08 14.35
N PHE A 109 12.32 -8.66 13.37
CA PHE A 109 13.37 -9.48 12.77
C PHE A 109 14.78 -9.13 13.22
N ASP A 110 14.96 -8.09 14.05
CA ASP A 110 16.26 -7.62 14.51
C ASP A 110 17.20 -7.38 13.33
N LEU A 111 16.71 -6.62 12.34
CA LEU A 111 17.47 -6.29 11.13
C LEU A 111 18.66 -5.40 11.50
N CYS A 112 19.80 -5.62 10.86
CA CYS A 112 20.97 -4.79 11.11
C CYS A 112 20.80 -3.37 10.53
N GLU A 113 21.61 -2.44 10.99
CA GLU A 113 21.53 -1.03 10.62
C GLU A 113 21.61 -0.83 9.10
N GLU A 114 22.48 -1.58 8.41
CA GLU A 114 22.62 -1.48 6.96
C GLU A 114 21.36 -1.95 6.22
N GLN A 115 20.73 -3.04 6.68
CA GLN A 115 19.48 -3.55 6.11
C GLN A 115 18.33 -2.58 6.34
N GLU A 116 18.23 -2.01 7.54
CA GLU A 116 17.25 -0.99 7.90
C GLU A 116 17.40 0.24 7.01
N GLN A 117 18.60 0.83 6.94
CA GLN A 117 18.87 2.01 6.12
C GLN A 117 18.53 1.76 4.65
N GLN A 118 18.89 0.60 4.11
CA GLN A 118 18.59 0.26 2.72
C GLN A 118 17.06 0.13 2.47
N LEU A 119 16.31 -0.44 3.42
CA LEU A 119 14.85 -0.53 3.35
C LEU A 119 14.20 0.86 3.36
N TYR A 120 14.55 1.71 4.32
CA TYR A 120 13.98 3.05 4.42
C TYR A 120 14.34 3.92 3.23
N ALA A 121 15.59 3.92 2.77
CA ALA A 121 16.00 4.67 1.59
C ALA A 121 15.22 4.24 0.33
N THR A 122 15.00 2.94 0.15
CA THR A 122 14.20 2.42 -0.98
C THR A 122 12.74 2.84 -0.87
N TRP A 123 12.17 2.75 0.34
CA TRP A 123 10.79 3.13 0.61
C TRP A 123 10.54 4.63 0.46
N GLU A 124 11.45 5.48 0.91
CA GLU A 124 11.35 6.94 0.75
C GLU A 124 11.35 7.34 -0.72
N ALA A 125 12.22 6.71 -1.52
CA ALA A 125 12.25 6.92 -2.97
C ALA A 125 10.89 6.54 -3.60
N GLU A 126 10.37 5.34 -3.32
CA GLU A 126 9.08 4.89 -3.85
C GLU A 126 7.90 5.71 -3.33
N SER A 127 7.93 6.16 -2.07
CA SER A 127 6.93 7.05 -1.48
C SER A 127 6.89 8.40 -2.18
N ALA A 128 8.06 8.97 -2.46
CA ALA A 128 8.17 10.22 -3.21
C ALA A 128 7.59 10.06 -4.63
N GLN A 129 7.84 8.93 -5.30
CA GLN A 129 7.27 8.63 -6.63
C GLN A 129 5.75 8.40 -6.59
N ALA A 130 5.24 7.71 -5.57
CA ALA A 130 3.80 7.46 -5.40
C ALA A 130 3.03 8.76 -5.06
N GLY A 131 3.66 9.67 -4.31
CA GLY A 131 3.13 11.01 -4.03
C GLY A 131 3.28 11.98 -5.19
N ALA A 132 4.25 11.77 -6.09
CA ALA A 132 4.55 12.62 -7.23
C ALA A 132 3.71 12.30 -8.48
N TRP A 133 2.50 11.73 -8.33
CA TRP A 133 1.59 11.55 -9.46
C TRP A 133 1.43 12.88 -10.21
N PRO A 134 1.67 12.92 -11.54
CA PRO A 134 1.53 14.15 -12.28
C PRO A 134 0.05 14.55 -12.26
N VAL A 135 -0.25 15.71 -11.69
CA VAL A 135 -1.52 16.40 -11.92
C VAL A 135 -1.59 16.90 -13.37
N HIS A 136 -1.45 16.00 -14.35
CA HIS A 136 -1.69 16.31 -15.75
C HIS A 136 -3.18 16.13 -16.07
N GLY A 137 -3.85 17.28 -15.98
CA GLY A 137 -5.09 17.67 -16.64
C GLY A 137 -5.91 16.61 -17.37
N SER A 138 -7.02 16.22 -16.76
CA SER A 138 -8.26 15.96 -17.51
C SER A 138 -9.08 17.24 -17.49
N GLY A 139 -8.87 18.11 -18.48
CA GLY A 139 -9.79 19.19 -18.77
C GLY A 139 -10.94 18.67 -19.63
N VAL A 140 -12.18 18.80 -19.16
CA VAL A 140 -13.35 18.98 -20.02
C VAL A 140 -14.35 19.92 -19.32
N HIS A 141 -14.43 21.13 -19.89
CA HIS A 141 -15.56 22.05 -19.96
C HIS A 141 -16.68 21.98 -18.91
N ARG A 142 -16.87 23.11 -18.20
CA ARG A 142 -18.11 23.92 -18.34
C ARG A 142 -17.78 25.40 -18.20
N SER A 143 -17.61 26.04 -19.35
CA SER A 143 -17.93 27.45 -19.49
C SER A 143 -19.41 27.62 -19.17
N ARG A 144 -19.73 28.29 -18.07
CA ARG A 144 -21.07 28.82 -17.82
C ARG A 144 -21.01 30.31 -18.18
N PRO A 145 -21.63 30.76 -19.27
CA PRO A 145 -21.73 32.19 -19.53
C PRO A 145 -22.62 32.83 -18.45
N PRO A 146 -22.38 34.10 -18.08
CA PRO A 146 -23.36 34.86 -17.33
C PRO A 146 -24.53 35.16 -18.27
N THR A 147 -25.62 34.40 -18.14
CA THR A 147 -26.91 34.81 -18.70
C THR A 147 -27.33 36.08 -17.98
N GLY A 148 -27.14 37.21 -18.65
CA GLY A 148 -27.89 38.41 -18.35
C GLY A 148 -29.34 38.16 -18.76
N GLU A 149 -30.23 38.09 -17.79
CA GLU A 149 -31.67 38.17 -18.03
C GLU A 149 -32.33 38.99 -16.92
N GLN A 150 -32.49 40.27 -17.27
CA GLN A 150 -33.65 41.14 -17.01
C GLN A 150 -34.61 40.69 -15.89
N SER A 151 -34.70 41.52 -14.85
CA SER A 151 -35.98 41.73 -14.16
C SER A 151 -36.30 43.21 -14.19
N LEU A 152 -37.15 43.56 -15.16
CA LEU A 152 -38.04 44.70 -15.06
C LEU A 152 -38.87 44.57 -13.78
N GLY A 153 -38.84 45.61 -12.96
CA GLY A 153 -39.75 45.82 -11.83
C GLY A 153 -40.17 47.28 -11.80
N LEU A 154 -40.78 47.75 -12.88
CA LEU A 154 -41.46 49.04 -12.97
C LEU A 154 -42.92 48.85 -12.57
N THR A 155 -43.30 49.31 -11.38
CA THR A 155 -44.68 49.69 -10.99
C THR A 155 -44.53 50.58 -9.74
N ASP A 156 -44.52 51.90 -9.87
CA ASP A 156 -45.67 52.83 -9.92
C ASP A 156 -46.46 52.96 -8.60
N ARG A 157 -46.58 54.22 -8.14
CA ARG A 157 -47.42 54.80 -7.07
C ARG A 157 -47.14 54.37 -5.61
N GLY A 158 -47.07 55.26 -4.62
CA GLY A 158 -47.38 56.68 -4.54
C GLY A 158 -47.25 57.13 -3.08
N ARG A 159 -47.04 58.45 -2.92
CA ARG A 159 -47.24 59.31 -1.74
C ARG A 159 -47.53 58.67 -0.37
#